data_AF-A0A4S8NVJ1-F1
#
_entry.id   AF-A0A4S8NVJ1-F1
#
_cell.length_a   1.000
_cell.length_b   1.000
_cell.length_c   1.000
_cell.angle_alpha   90.00
_cell.angle_beta   90.00
_cell.angle_gamma   90.00
#
_symmetry.space_group_name_H-M   'P 1'
#
loop_
_entity.id
_entity.type
_entity.pdbx_description
1 polymer ?
#
loop_
_entity_poly.entity_id
_entity_poly.type
_entity_poly.pdbx_seq_one_letter_code
_entity_poly.pdbx_strand_id
1 'polypeptide(L)'
;MGTVSEIFLSYRTDDSYHSAPLIWERMSTHFGERKIFLDTASTRAGDDFEKKVWPALLGAKVMLVVIGPDWLSGGADLPRRRIDDPEDYVRREVRTALQTAGLNIVPIMIKNAKLKKLDLPEDIRALRDKMDLPFHHRYFKTDLAAIVSRVEEWVEPLHRRVGPAPAARSQIVIGRDFERTIIANGPVGTDVNRGERDGDDD
;
A
#
# COMPACT_ATOMS: atom_id res chain seq x y z
N MET A 1 13.26 13.03 0.36
CA MET A 1 13.63 11.63 0.14
C MET A 1 12.52 10.97 -0.65
N GLY A 2 12.80 10.50 -1.87
CA GLY A 2 11.81 9.80 -2.69
C GLY A 2 11.30 8.56 -1.95
N THR A 3 9.99 8.34 -1.94
CA THR A 3 9.39 7.19 -1.28
C THR A 3 9.82 5.92 -2.01
N VAL A 4 10.54 5.05 -1.31
CA VAL A 4 10.87 3.71 -1.81
C VAL A 4 9.57 2.90 -1.88
N SER A 5 9.26 2.33 -3.04
CA SER A 5 8.10 1.44 -3.19
C SER A 5 8.33 0.17 -2.37
N GLU A 6 7.34 -0.24 -1.57
CA GLU A 6 7.43 -1.42 -0.70
C GLU A 6 6.97 -2.69 -1.42
N ILE A 7 6.19 -2.54 -2.49
CA ILE A 7 5.61 -3.62 -3.30
C ILE A 7 6.09 -3.45 -4.74
N PHE A 8 6.67 -4.50 -5.32
CA PHE A 8 7.06 -4.55 -6.72
C PHE A 8 6.16 -5.53 -7.47
N LEU A 9 5.49 -5.10 -8.54
CA LEU A 9 4.62 -5.94 -9.36
C LEU A 9 5.24 -6.13 -10.74
N SER A 10 5.85 -7.30 -10.96
CA SER A 10 6.45 -7.70 -12.23
C SER A 10 5.42 -8.44 -13.08
N TYR A 11 5.24 -8.04 -14.34
CA TYR A 11 4.33 -8.69 -15.27
C TYR A 11 4.73 -8.52 -16.73
N ARG A 12 4.20 -9.39 -17.59
CA ARG A 12 4.22 -9.21 -19.05
C ARG A 12 2.86 -8.72 -19.51
N THR A 13 2.84 -7.63 -20.25
CA THR A 13 1.61 -7.06 -20.82
C THR A 13 0.87 -8.05 -21.71
N ASP A 14 1.58 -8.76 -22.59
CA ASP A 14 0.98 -9.73 -23.52
C ASP A 14 0.25 -10.86 -22.78
N ASP A 15 0.73 -11.22 -21.58
CA ASP A 15 0.25 -12.38 -20.82
C ASP A 15 -0.85 -12.03 -19.80
N SER A 16 -0.89 -10.77 -19.35
CA SER A 16 -1.70 -10.36 -18.21
C SER A 16 -2.36 -8.97 -18.37
N TYR A 17 -2.58 -8.56 -19.62
CA TYR A 17 -3.09 -7.25 -20.05
C TYR A 17 -4.23 -6.67 -19.18
N HIS A 18 -5.15 -7.51 -18.71
CA HIS A 18 -6.26 -7.08 -17.85
C HIS A 18 -6.05 -7.35 -16.35
N SER A 19 -5.27 -8.37 -16.01
CA SER A 19 -5.14 -8.84 -14.63
C SER A 19 -4.13 -8.02 -13.84
N ALA A 20 -2.96 -7.72 -14.40
CA ALA A 20 -1.93 -6.97 -13.69
C ALA A 20 -2.38 -5.52 -13.38
N PRO A 21 -3.00 -4.77 -14.30
CA PRO A 21 -3.55 -3.44 -13.98
C PRO A 21 -4.65 -3.48 -12.91
N LEU A 22 -5.51 -4.50 -12.93
CA LEU A 22 -6.56 -4.67 -11.92
C LEU A 22 -5.98 -4.98 -10.53
N ILE A 23 -4.97 -5.85 -10.46
CA ILE A 23 -4.24 -6.13 -9.21
C ILE A 23 -3.61 -4.84 -8.71
N TRP A 24 -2.91 -4.11 -9.59
CA TRP A 24 -2.26 -2.84 -9.24
C TRP A 24 -3.24 -1.80 -8.71
N GLU A 25 -4.36 -1.55 -9.41
CA GLU A 25 -5.37 -0.57 -9.01
C GLU A 25 -5.89 -0.86 -7.60
N ARG A 26 -6.20 -2.13 -7.36
CA ARG A 26 -6.81 -2.56 -6.10
C ARG A 26 -5.83 -2.56 -4.94
N MET A 27 -4.61 -3.03 -5.17
CA MET A 27 -3.57 -2.92 -4.16
C MET A 27 -3.21 -1.46 -3.89
N SER A 28 -3.20 -0.60 -4.91
CA SER A 28 -2.94 0.84 -4.75
C SER A 28 -4.02 1.53 -3.93
N THR A 29 -5.27 1.11 -4.07
CA THR A 29 -6.37 1.57 -3.21
C THR A 29 -6.14 1.22 -1.74
N HIS A 30 -5.50 0.08 -1.46
CA HIS A 30 -5.33 -0.44 -0.09
C HIS A 30 -4.02 0.00 0.58
N PHE A 31 -2.89 -0.13 -0.11
CA PHE A 31 -1.54 0.18 0.38
C PHE A 31 -1.07 1.58 -0.01
N GLY A 32 -1.73 2.20 -0.98
CA GLY A 32 -1.38 3.51 -1.50
C GLY A 32 -0.49 3.40 -2.71
N GLU A 33 -0.82 4.17 -3.73
CA GLU A 33 -0.16 4.18 -5.04
C GLU A 33 1.36 4.35 -4.93
N ARG A 34 1.85 5.21 -4.03
CA ARG A 34 3.30 5.42 -3.82
C ARG A 34 4.05 4.20 -3.31
N LYS A 35 3.36 3.21 -2.74
CA LYS A 35 3.98 1.98 -2.22
C LYS A 35 4.15 0.91 -3.27
N ILE A 36 3.54 1.05 -4.44
CA ILE A 36 3.48 -0.01 -5.44
C ILE A 36 4.15 0.44 -6.73
N PHE A 37 5.22 -0.25 -7.10
CA PHE A 37 5.83 -0.10 -8.41
C PHE A 37 5.25 -1.14 -9.36
N LEU A 38 4.72 -0.69 -10.50
CA LEU A 38 4.22 -1.54 -11.57
C LEU A 38 5.24 -1.60 -12.69
N ASP A 39 5.85 -2.77 -12.94
CA ASP A 39 6.79 -2.91 -14.05
C ASP A 39 6.10 -3.27 -15.37
N THR A 40 5.97 -2.30 -16.26
CA THR A 40 5.43 -2.51 -17.61
C THR A 40 6.54 -2.94 -18.57
N ALA A 41 6.82 -4.23 -18.67
CA ALA A 41 7.96 -4.74 -19.44
C ALA A 41 7.85 -4.59 -20.98
N SER A 42 6.65 -4.43 -21.57
CA SER A 42 6.42 -4.55 -23.02
C SER A 42 6.30 -3.24 -23.82
N THR A 43 6.27 -2.08 -23.17
CA THR A 43 6.09 -0.77 -23.83
C THR A 43 7.21 0.15 -23.39
N ARG A 44 8.37 0.08 -24.04
CA ARG A 44 9.54 0.88 -23.65
C ARG A 44 10.22 1.52 -24.86
N ALA A 45 10.00 2.83 -25.01
CA ALA A 45 10.81 3.73 -25.82
C ALA A 45 11.22 4.93 -24.94
N GLY A 46 12.51 5.24 -24.86
CA GLY A 46 13.08 6.37 -24.10
C GLY A 46 13.79 5.99 -22.80
N ASP A 47 14.95 6.60 -22.56
CA ASP A 47 15.96 6.25 -21.53
C ASP A 47 15.52 6.35 -20.04
N ASP A 48 16.35 5.74 -19.19
CA ASP A 48 16.37 5.71 -17.72
C ASP A 48 15.31 4.88 -16.99
N PHE A 49 14.62 3.99 -17.70
CA PHE A 49 13.70 3.04 -17.06
C PHE A 49 14.41 2.07 -16.10
N GLU A 50 15.54 1.49 -16.51
CA GLU A 50 16.34 0.61 -15.64
C GLU A 50 16.79 1.33 -14.35
N LYS A 51 17.08 2.63 -14.42
CA LYS A 51 17.46 3.44 -13.24
C LYS A 51 16.32 3.62 -12.23
N LYS A 52 15.07 3.33 -12.60
CA LYS A 52 13.91 3.36 -11.69
C LYS A 52 13.52 1.97 -11.20
N VAL A 53 13.57 0.97 -12.10
CA VAL A 53 13.21 -0.42 -11.80
C VAL A 53 14.09 -1.01 -10.73
N TRP A 54 15.42 -0.98 -10.92
CA TRP A 54 16.33 -1.66 -10.00
C TRP A 54 16.27 -1.09 -8.59
N PRO A 55 16.25 0.24 -8.38
CA PRO A 55 16.04 0.78 -7.04
C PRO A 55 14.67 0.45 -6.44
N ALA A 56 13.61 0.42 -7.24
CA ALA A 56 12.28 0.04 -6.77
C ALA A 56 12.23 -1.44 -6.36
N LEU A 57 12.83 -2.33 -7.14
CA LEU A 57 12.92 -3.77 -6.84
C LEU A 57 13.74 -4.02 -5.57
N LEU A 58 14.94 -3.44 -5.49
CA LEU A 58 15.87 -3.64 -4.37
C LEU A 58 15.37 -3.00 -3.07
N GLY A 59 14.51 -1.98 -3.17
CA GLY A 59 13.87 -1.33 -2.02
C GLY A 59 12.56 -1.97 -1.58
N ALA A 60 12.00 -2.88 -2.37
CA ALA A 60 10.74 -3.55 -2.06
C ALA A 60 10.90 -4.56 -0.91
N LYS A 61 9.81 -4.79 -0.19
CA LYS A 61 9.68 -5.85 0.82
C LYS A 61 9.06 -7.12 0.24
N VAL A 62 8.26 -6.96 -0.82
CA VAL A 62 7.63 -8.05 -1.53
C VAL A 62 7.58 -7.77 -3.04
N MET A 63 7.93 -8.79 -3.82
CA MET A 63 7.75 -8.86 -5.25
C MET A 63 6.59 -9.81 -5.57
N LEU A 64 5.61 -9.32 -6.31
CA LEU A 64 4.56 -10.12 -6.93
C LEU A 64 4.96 -10.38 -8.38
N VAL A 65 5.05 -11.66 -8.75
CA VAL A 65 5.38 -12.06 -10.13
C VAL A 65 4.10 -12.57 -10.78
N VAL A 66 3.55 -11.81 -11.71
CA VAL A 66 2.31 -12.17 -12.39
C VAL A 66 2.63 -13.11 -13.55
N ILE A 67 2.16 -14.35 -13.45
CA ILE A 67 2.47 -15.46 -14.36
C ILE A 67 1.18 -15.96 -14.99
N GLY A 68 1.01 -15.73 -16.29
CA GLY A 68 -0.03 -16.31 -17.12
C GLY A 68 0.50 -17.37 -18.09
N PRO A 69 -0.34 -17.82 -19.02
CA PRO A 69 0.00 -18.89 -19.97
C PRO A 69 1.18 -18.56 -20.89
N ASP A 70 1.29 -17.33 -21.38
CA ASP A 70 2.31 -16.91 -22.36
C ASP A 70 3.67 -16.64 -21.73
N TRP A 71 3.74 -16.60 -20.40
CA TRP A 71 5.01 -16.74 -19.68
C TRP A 71 5.54 -18.18 -19.77
N LEU A 72 4.64 -19.17 -19.89
CA LEU A 72 4.94 -20.60 -19.96
C LEU A 72 5.06 -21.12 -21.40
N SER A 73 4.37 -20.51 -22.37
CA SER A 73 4.48 -20.83 -23.80
C SER A 73 5.40 -19.86 -24.54
N GLY A 74 6.15 -20.34 -25.53
CA GLY A 74 6.63 -19.45 -26.58
C GLY A 74 5.41 -18.81 -27.25
N GLY A 75 5.40 -17.48 -27.40
CA GLY A 75 4.31 -16.80 -28.10
C GLY A 75 4.20 -17.27 -29.55
N ALA A 76 3.09 -16.98 -30.22
CA ALA A 76 2.87 -17.37 -31.62
C ALA A 76 4.02 -16.96 -32.56
N ASP A 77 4.67 -15.83 -32.27
CA ASP A 77 5.76 -15.25 -33.05
C ASP A 77 7.17 -15.57 -32.50
N LEU A 78 7.27 -16.27 -31.36
CA LEU A 78 8.54 -16.60 -30.70
C LEU A 78 8.60 -18.12 -30.43
N PRO A 79 9.39 -18.88 -31.23
CA PRO A 79 9.48 -20.34 -31.08
C PRO A 79 10.10 -20.77 -29.73
N ARG A 80 10.60 -19.83 -28.93
CA ARG A 80 11.15 -20.03 -27.59
C ARG A 80 10.43 -19.16 -26.58
N ARG A 81 10.33 -19.64 -25.34
CA ARG A 81 9.77 -18.86 -24.23
C ARG A 81 10.70 -17.67 -23.98
N ARG A 82 10.14 -16.47 -23.85
CA ARG A 82 10.94 -15.27 -23.52
C ARG A 82 11.71 -15.45 -22.20
N ILE A 83 11.18 -16.23 -21.26
CA ILE A 83 11.86 -16.51 -20.00
C ILE A 83 13.18 -17.28 -20.18
N ASP A 84 13.40 -17.93 -21.32
CA ASP A 84 14.67 -18.61 -21.65
C ASP A 84 15.75 -17.63 -22.15
N ASP A 85 15.37 -16.43 -22.58
CA ASP A 85 16.29 -15.37 -22.98
C ASP A 85 16.96 -14.77 -21.72
N PRO A 86 18.31 -14.75 -21.62
CA PRO A 86 19.00 -14.12 -20.50
C PRO A 86 18.77 -12.61 -20.38
N GLU A 87 18.42 -11.94 -21.48
CA GLU A 87 18.17 -10.48 -21.53
C GLU A 87 16.71 -10.12 -21.24
N ASP A 88 15.85 -11.12 -21.04
CA ASP A 88 14.47 -10.91 -20.65
C ASP A 88 14.35 -10.17 -19.31
N TYR A 89 13.66 -9.03 -19.30
CA TYR A 89 13.53 -8.20 -18.10
C TYR A 89 12.89 -8.94 -16.93
N VAL A 90 11.82 -9.70 -17.15
CA VAL A 90 11.15 -10.44 -16.08
C VAL A 90 12.08 -11.51 -15.49
N ARG A 91 12.87 -12.22 -16.32
CA ARG A 91 13.92 -13.13 -15.84
C ARG A 91 14.95 -12.38 -15.00
N ARG A 92 15.47 -11.26 -15.49
CA ARG A 92 16.48 -10.45 -14.79
C ARG A 92 15.95 -9.98 -13.43
N GLU A 93 14.71 -9.50 -13.37
CA GLU A 93 14.04 -9.08 -12.14
C GLU A 93 13.87 -10.23 -11.14
N VAL A 94 13.33 -11.36 -11.60
CA VAL A 94 13.15 -12.56 -10.76
C VAL A 94 14.50 -13.06 -10.22
N ARG A 95 15.53 -13.10 -11.07
CA ARG A 95 16.89 -13.46 -10.66
C ARG A 95 17.42 -12.53 -9.58
N THR A 96 17.35 -11.23 -9.80
CA THR A 96 17.78 -10.22 -8.82
C THR A 96 16.99 -10.37 -7.52
N ALA A 97 15.69 -10.60 -7.60
CA ALA A 97 14.86 -10.77 -6.42
C ALA A 97 15.23 -12.01 -5.61
N LEU A 98 15.47 -13.14 -6.27
CA LEU A 98 15.91 -14.39 -5.62
C LEU A 98 17.27 -14.25 -4.94
N GLN A 99 18.13 -13.36 -5.44
CA GLN A 99 19.45 -13.05 -4.86
C GLN A 99 19.39 -11.99 -3.76
N THR A 100 18.26 -11.30 -3.59
CA THR A 100 18.12 -10.20 -2.62
C THR A 100 17.60 -10.72 -1.28
N ALA A 101 18.44 -10.64 -0.25
CA ALA A 101 18.06 -11.02 1.10
C ALA A 101 16.94 -10.13 1.64
N GLY A 102 15.92 -10.74 2.25
CA GLY A 102 14.79 -10.03 2.85
C GLY A 102 13.68 -9.62 1.87
N LEU A 103 13.85 -9.85 0.55
CA LEU A 103 12.79 -9.65 -0.43
C LEU A 103 11.92 -10.92 -0.54
N ASN A 104 10.63 -10.78 -0.23
CA ASN A 104 9.67 -11.87 -0.38
C ASN A 104 9.19 -11.96 -1.83
N ILE A 105 9.00 -13.18 -2.35
CA ILE A 105 8.55 -13.39 -3.73
C ILE A 105 7.28 -14.23 -3.70
N VAL A 106 6.21 -13.71 -4.32
CA VAL A 106 4.92 -14.39 -4.42
C VAL A 106 4.52 -14.48 -5.90
N PRO A 107 4.59 -15.68 -6.51
CA PRO A 107 4.02 -15.91 -7.82
C PRO A 107 2.49 -15.79 -7.78
N ILE A 108 1.93 -15.04 -8.74
CA ILE A 108 0.49 -14.86 -8.93
C ILE A 108 0.08 -15.55 -10.24
N MET A 109 -0.66 -16.65 -10.13
CA MET A 109 -0.97 -17.53 -11.26
C MET A 109 -2.30 -17.15 -11.92
N ILE A 110 -2.26 -16.76 -13.18
CA ILE A 110 -3.44 -16.40 -13.99
C ILE A 110 -3.82 -17.56 -14.92
N LYS A 111 -5.12 -17.71 -15.21
CA LYS A 111 -5.66 -18.68 -16.19
C LYS A 111 -5.18 -20.13 -15.94
N ASN A 112 -5.01 -20.51 -14.68
CA ASN A 112 -4.52 -21.83 -14.26
C ASN A 112 -3.09 -22.16 -14.76
N ALA A 113 -2.25 -21.14 -14.97
CA ALA A 113 -0.82 -21.33 -15.20
C ALA A 113 -0.20 -22.20 -14.09
N LYS A 114 0.77 -23.07 -14.43
CA LYS A 114 1.40 -24.01 -13.50
C LYS A 114 2.92 -23.97 -13.60
N LEU A 115 3.55 -23.34 -12.63
CA LEU A 115 5.00 -23.19 -12.59
C LEU A 115 5.74 -24.49 -12.29
N LYS A 116 5.19 -25.34 -11.40
CA LYS A 116 5.84 -26.58 -10.93
C LYS A 116 6.15 -27.62 -12.02
N LYS A 117 5.52 -27.49 -13.19
CA LYS A 117 5.74 -28.38 -14.33
C LYS A 117 6.75 -27.84 -15.33
N LEU A 118 7.24 -26.63 -15.12
CA LEU A 118 8.11 -25.94 -16.06
C LEU A 118 9.58 -26.21 -15.72
N ASP A 119 10.35 -26.53 -16.75
CA ASP A 119 11.80 -26.44 -16.66
C ASP A 119 12.17 -24.96 -16.80
N LEU A 120 12.47 -24.33 -15.66
CA LEU A 120 12.89 -22.94 -15.57
C LEU A 120 14.41 -22.86 -15.73
N PRO A 121 14.93 -21.77 -16.33
CA PRO A 121 16.35 -21.52 -16.34
C PRO A 121 16.97 -21.58 -14.95
N GLU A 122 18.20 -22.08 -14.88
CA GLU A 122 18.93 -22.37 -13.63
C GLU A 122 18.90 -21.20 -12.63
N ASP A 123 19.13 -19.99 -13.11
CA ASP A 123 19.25 -18.77 -12.31
C ASP A 123 17.92 -18.26 -11.71
N ILE A 124 16.79 -18.80 -12.17
CA ILE A 124 15.46 -18.47 -11.62
C ILE A 124 14.66 -19.71 -11.21
N ARG A 125 15.27 -20.90 -11.25
CA ARG A 125 14.59 -22.17 -10.99
C ARG A 125 13.92 -22.22 -9.62
N ALA A 126 14.51 -21.58 -8.62
CA ALA A 126 13.97 -21.48 -7.27
C ALA A 126 12.61 -20.76 -7.18
N LEU A 127 12.18 -20.04 -8.22
CA LEU A 127 10.83 -19.46 -8.28
C LEU A 127 9.75 -20.55 -8.18
N ARG A 128 9.99 -21.75 -8.73
CA ARG A 128 9.02 -22.87 -8.73
C ARG A 128 8.70 -23.37 -7.32
N ASP A 129 9.61 -23.13 -6.38
CA ASP A 129 9.52 -23.61 -5.00
C ASP A 129 8.87 -22.56 -4.08
N LYS A 130 8.55 -21.36 -4.61
CA LYS A 130 7.80 -20.33 -3.89
C LYS A 130 6.32 -20.70 -3.83
N MET A 131 5.68 -20.32 -2.73
CA MET A 131 4.24 -20.50 -2.57
C MET A 131 3.50 -19.52 -3.46
N ASP A 132 2.70 -20.06 -4.39
CA ASP A 132 1.93 -19.31 -5.35
C ASP A 132 0.53 -18.98 -4.84
N LEU A 133 -0.06 -17.91 -5.37
CA LEU A 133 -1.46 -17.54 -5.17
C LEU A 133 -2.17 -17.48 -6.52
N PRO A 134 -3.40 -18.01 -6.63
CA PRO A 134 -4.15 -17.90 -7.87
C PRO A 134 -4.74 -16.50 -8.07
N PHE A 135 -5.00 -16.15 -9.33
CA PHE A 135 -5.85 -15.02 -9.72
C PHE A 135 -6.78 -15.43 -10.86
N HIS A 136 -8.01 -15.78 -10.51
CA HIS A 136 -9.06 -16.16 -11.45
C HIS A 136 -9.98 -14.98 -11.72
N HIS A 137 -10.24 -14.69 -12.99
CA HIS A 137 -11.19 -13.66 -13.37
C HIS A 137 -12.59 -13.86 -12.75
N ARG A 138 -13.06 -15.11 -12.61
CA ARG A 138 -14.36 -15.42 -12.00
C ARG A 138 -14.39 -15.15 -10.49
N TYR A 139 -13.27 -15.33 -9.79
CA TYR A 139 -13.17 -15.25 -8.33
C TYR A 139 -12.29 -14.07 -7.89
N PHE A 140 -12.14 -13.07 -8.76
CA PHE A 140 -11.13 -12.03 -8.63
C PHE A 140 -11.19 -11.31 -7.28
N LYS A 141 -12.39 -11.09 -6.71
CA LYS A 141 -12.55 -10.44 -5.40
C LYS A 141 -11.92 -11.25 -4.27
N THR A 142 -12.18 -12.55 -4.24
CA THR A 142 -11.68 -13.46 -3.20
C THR A 142 -10.17 -13.68 -3.35
N ASP A 143 -9.73 -13.92 -4.58
CA ASP A 143 -8.31 -14.13 -4.89
C ASP A 143 -7.50 -12.88 -4.56
N LEU A 144 -8.01 -11.70 -4.93
CA LEU A 144 -7.39 -10.42 -4.61
C LEU A 144 -7.35 -10.15 -3.09
N ALA A 145 -8.42 -10.47 -2.35
CA ALA A 145 -8.41 -10.33 -0.90
C ALA A 145 -7.32 -11.20 -0.27
N ALA A 146 -7.14 -12.43 -0.76
CA ALA A 146 -6.06 -13.31 -0.30
C ALA A 146 -4.66 -12.75 -0.63
N ILE A 147 -4.48 -12.17 -1.83
CA ILE A 147 -3.22 -11.50 -2.22
C ILE A 147 -2.94 -10.31 -1.31
N VAL A 148 -3.95 -9.47 -1.04
CA VAL A 148 -3.83 -8.32 -0.14
C VAL A 148 -3.45 -8.78 1.27
N SER A 149 -4.20 -9.72 1.86
CA SER A 149 -3.90 -10.23 3.20
C SER A 149 -2.52 -10.84 3.32
N ARG A 150 -2.03 -11.52 2.27
CA ARG A 150 -0.65 -12.00 2.24
C ARG A 150 0.35 -10.84 2.26
N VAL A 151 0.13 -9.80 1.47
CA VAL A 151 1.05 -8.66 1.39
C VAL A 151 1.07 -7.83 2.69
N GLU A 152 -0.02 -7.83 3.45
CA GLU A 152 -0.10 -7.19 4.77
C GLU A 152 0.86 -7.80 5.82
N GLU A 153 1.38 -9.00 5.58
CA GLU A 153 2.42 -9.61 6.42
C GLU A 153 3.74 -8.81 6.37
N TRP A 154 3.97 -8.04 5.30
CA TRP A 154 5.21 -7.28 5.09
C TRP A 154 5.01 -5.78 4.90
N VAL A 155 3.85 -5.36 4.41
CA VAL A 155 3.57 -3.98 4.01
C VAL A 155 2.37 -3.43 4.76
N GLU A 156 2.55 -2.26 5.37
CA GLU A 156 1.53 -1.60 6.16
C GLU A 156 0.45 -0.96 5.26
N PRO A 157 -0.85 -1.30 5.39
CA PRO A 157 -1.93 -0.64 4.66
C PRO A 157 -2.07 0.87 4.96
N LEU A 158 -2.71 1.62 4.06
CA LEU A 158 -2.93 3.07 4.21
C LEU A 158 -3.72 3.41 5.49
N HIS A 159 -4.68 2.58 5.85
CA HIS A 159 -5.65 2.89 6.91
C HIS A 159 -5.18 2.54 8.33
N ARG A 160 -4.00 1.93 8.55
CA ARG A 160 -3.54 1.53 9.90
C ARG A 160 -2.87 2.66 10.70
N ARG A 161 -2.97 3.92 10.27
CA ARG A 161 -2.65 5.09 11.13
C ARG A 161 -3.91 5.70 11.76
N VAL A 162 -4.68 4.87 12.46
CA VAL A 162 -5.58 5.34 13.53
C VAL A 162 -5.28 4.47 14.75
N GLY A 163 -4.25 4.83 15.51
CA GLY A 163 -4.28 4.49 16.93
C GLY A 163 -5.45 5.24 17.57
N PRO A 164 -6.09 4.71 18.63
CA PRO A 164 -7.06 5.51 19.37
C PRO A 164 -6.39 6.83 19.74
N ALA A 165 -7.01 7.96 19.35
CA ALA A 165 -6.58 9.25 19.86
C ALA A 165 -6.52 9.14 21.40
N PRO A 166 -5.45 9.62 22.07
CA PRO A 166 -5.48 9.69 23.51
C PRO A 166 -6.75 10.47 23.87
N ALA A 167 -7.64 9.83 24.63
CA ALA A 167 -8.88 10.44 25.07
C ALA A 167 -8.50 11.74 25.78
N ALA A 168 -8.71 12.88 25.11
CA ALA A 168 -8.68 14.16 25.75
C ALA A 168 -9.75 14.08 26.83
N ARG A 169 -9.33 14.05 28.10
CA ARG A 169 -10.23 14.24 29.24
C ARG A 169 -10.73 15.67 29.18
N SER A 170 -11.78 15.89 28.41
CA SER A 170 -12.63 17.06 28.55
C SER A 170 -13.42 16.86 29.84
N GLN A 171 -12.97 17.45 30.95
CA GLN A 171 -13.87 17.68 32.07
C GLN A 171 -14.87 18.75 31.63
N ILE A 172 -16.01 18.30 31.13
CA ILE A 172 -17.21 19.13 31.00
C ILE A 172 -17.87 19.11 32.37
N VAL A 173 -17.69 20.18 33.15
CA VAL A 173 -18.54 20.47 34.31
C VAL A 173 -19.77 21.20 33.78
N ILE A 174 -20.90 20.50 33.71
CA ILE A 174 -22.21 21.14 33.55
C ILE A 174 -22.90 21.09 34.91
N GLY A 175 -22.82 22.20 35.63
CA GLY A 175 -23.75 22.56 36.69
C GLY A 175 -24.27 23.96 36.37
N ARG A 176 -25.51 24.05 35.86
CA ARG A 176 -26.26 25.29 35.89
C ARG A 176 -26.56 25.62 37.36
N ASP A 177 -26.33 26.86 37.75
CA ASP A 177 -27.37 27.74 38.30
C ASP A 177 -26.69 28.96 38.93
N PHE A 178 -26.83 30.10 38.22
CA PHE A 178 -26.53 31.42 38.74
C PHE A 178 -27.86 32.02 39.21
N GLU A 179 -28.21 31.82 40.48
CA GLU A 179 -29.12 32.71 41.18
C GLU A 179 -28.46 33.20 42.48
N ARG A 180 -28.55 34.52 42.66
CA ARG A 180 -27.99 35.28 43.74
C ARG A 180 -28.61 34.87 45.07
N THR A 181 -27.81 34.74 46.12
CA THR A 181 -28.26 35.05 47.49
C THR A 181 -27.14 35.71 48.27
N ILE A 182 -27.49 36.88 48.78
CA ILE A 182 -26.75 37.85 49.59
C ILE A 182 -26.55 37.29 51.00
N ILE A 183 -25.33 37.26 51.56
CA ILE A 183 -25.12 37.30 53.02
C ILE A 183 -23.81 38.06 53.40
N ALA A 184 -24.02 39.22 54.04
CA ALA A 184 -23.22 39.92 55.06
C ALA A 184 -21.71 40.21 54.86
N ASN A 185 -21.43 41.49 54.58
CA ASN A 185 -20.18 42.14 54.97
C ASN A 185 -20.13 42.32 56.50
N GLY A 186 -19.06 41.83 57.14
CA GLY A 186 -18.60 42.29 58.46
C GLY A 186 -17.72 43.54 58.33
N PRO A 187 -17.56 44.34 59.40
CA PRO A 187 -17.08 45.71 59.28
C PRO A 187 -15.55 45.80 59.30
N VAL A 188 -14.98 46.67 58.46
CA VAL A 188 -13.78 47.43 58.78
C VAL A 188 -13.97 48.84 58.20
N GLY A 189 -13.76 49.87 59.03
CA GLY A 189 -13.86 51.30 58.67
C GLY A 189 -12.97 51.69 57.48
N THR A 190 -13.12 52.84 56.87
CA THR A 190 -13.29 54.18 57.47
C THR A 190 -13.87 55.16 56.45
N ASP A 191 -14.73 56.03 56.96
CA ASP A 191 -14.88 57.46 56.68
C ASP A 191 -15.37 58.05 55.33
N VAL A 192 -16.37 58.92 55.54
CA VAL A 192 -16.69 60.26 54.99
C VAL A 192 -17.35 60.48 53.61
N ASN A 193 -18.62 60.91 53.71
CA ASN A 193 -19.27 62.09 53.07
C ASN A 193 -19.42 62.12 51.53
N ARG A 194 -20.45 62.68 50.89
CA ARG A 194 -21.59 63.57 51.27
C ARG A 194 -22.43 63.78 49.99
N GLY A 195 -23.73 64.05 50.14
CA GLY A 195 -24.52 64.91 49.24
C GLY A 195 -25.16 64.20 48.04
N GLU A 196 -26.45 63.86 48.11
CA GLU A 196 -27.60 64.71 47.72
C GLU A 196 -27.79 64.73 46.20
N ARG A 197 -28.83 64.02 45.71
CA ARG A 197 -30.18 64.53 45.34
C ARG A 197 -30.16 65.27 44.01
N ASP A 198 -31.15 65.20 43.14
CA ASP A 198 -32.36 64.40 42.92
C ASP A 198 -32.88 64.91 41.56
N GLY A 199 -33.69 64.09 40.90
CA GLY A 199 -34.63 64.54 39.88
C GLY A 199 -34.08 64.66 38.47
N ASP A 200 -34.87 64.50 37.43
CA ASP A 200 -36.24 63.98 37.25
C ASP A 200 -36.41 63.95 35.73
N ASP A 201 -37.16 62.96 35.25
CA ASP A 201 -38.07 62.98 34.10
C ASP A 201 -37.89 64.07 33.01
N ASP A 202 -37.53 63.64 31.80
CA ASP A 202 -38.47 63.51 30.65
C ASP A 202 -37.82 62.73 29.48
#